data_AF-R9HD20-F1
#
_entry.id   AF-R9HD20-F1
#
_cell.length_a   1.000
_cell.length_b   1.000
_cell.length_c   1.000
_cell.angle_alpha   90.00
_cell.angle_beta   90.00
_cell.angle_gamma   90.00
#
_symmetry.space_group_name_H-M   'P 1'
#
loop_
_entity.id
_entity.type
_entity.pdbx_description
1 polymer ?
#
loop_
_entity_poly.entity_id
_entity_poly.type
_entity_poly.pdbx_seq_one_letter_code
_entity_poly.pdbx_strand_id
1 'polypeptide(L)'
;MKLDENILKACKGLVMNCNCKVLILDVLGEHRVFLVNDVHLKTRECRFNEVRDAQDITTLVLNIGMNFANGMTHQVLMEKTQSIHKESFKFGTDDYMWITKVDLNR
;
A
#
# COMPACT_ATOMS: atom_id res chain seq x y z
N MET A 1 2.34 -15.00 -3.35
CA MET A 1 1.94 -14.50 -2.01
C MET A 1 0.82 -15.34 -1.39
N LYS A 2 1.03 -15.94 -0.21
CA LYS A 2 -0.09 -16.35 0.68
C LYS A 2 -0.42 -15.18 1.59
N LEU A 3 -1.31 -14.29 1.15
CA LEU A 3 -1.74 -13.13 1.92
C LEU A 3 -2.92 -13.49 2.82
N ASP A 4 -2.92 -12.98 4.04
CA ASP A 4 -4.09 -13.05 4.92
C ASP A 4 -5.26 -12.28 4.27
N GLU A 5 -6.43 -12.92 4.14
CA GLU A 5 -7.63 -12.30 3.59
C GLU A 5 -8.05 -11.03 4.34
N ASN A 6 -7.73 -10.96 5.64
CA ASN A 6 -8.04 -9.80 6.48
C ASN A 6 -7.22 -8.57 6.06
N ILE A 7 -5.92 -8.76 5.81
CA ILE A 7 -5.02 -7.70 5.32
C ILE A 7 -5.51 -7.22 3.95
N LEU A 8 -5.88 -8.15 3.08
CA LEU A 8 -6.40 -7.82 1.75
C LEU A 8 -7.69 -6.99 1.82
N LYS A 9 -8.65 -7.38 2.67
CA LYS A 9 -9.92 -6.66 2.86
C LYS A 9 -9.69 -5.25 3.42
N ALA A 10 -8.80 -5.12 4.40
CA ALA A 10 -8.43 -3.82 4.98
C ALA A 10 -7.78 -2.89 3.94
N CYS A 11 -6.82 -3.39 3.16
CA CYS A 11 -6.15 -2.60 2.12
C CYS A 11 -7.13 -2.17 1.01
N LYS A 12 -8.04 -3.05 0.60
CA LYS A 12 -9.10 -2.70 -0.38
C LYS A 12 -10.01 -1.61 0.16
N GLY A 13 -10.47 -1.70 1.41
CA GLY A 13 -11.28 -0.66 2.04
C GLY A 13 -10.56 0.68 2.11
N LEU A 14 -9.27 0.67 2.45
CA LEU A 14 -8.40 1.85 2.53
C LEU A 14 -8.25 2.53 1.16
N VAL A 15 -7.98 1.76 0.11
CA VAL A 15 -7.86 2.28 -1.27
C VAL A 15 -9.18 2.88 -1.76
N MET A 16 -10.31 2.21 -1.51
CA MET A 16 -11.63 2.65 -1.97
C MET A 16 -12.10 3.93 -1.27
N ASN A 17 -11.93 4.01 0.06
CA ASN A 17 -12.42 5.13 0.86
C ASN A 17 -11.49 6.34 0.84
N CYS A 18 -10.17 6.12 0.85
CA CYS A 18 -9.19 7.19 0.97
C CYS A 18 -8.62 7.65 -0.39
N ASN A 19 -9.03 7.06 -1.51
CA ASN A 19 -8.51 7.35 -2.85
C ASN A 19 -6.96 7.37 -2.89
N CYS A 20 -6.35 6.30 -2.39
CA CYS A 20 -4.90 6.18 -2.30
C CYS A 20 -4.41 4.94 -3.04
N LYS A 21 -3.10 4.81 -3.20
CA LYS A 21 -2.47 3.62 -3.78
C LYS A 21 -1.69 2.90 -2.68
N VAL A 22 -1.81 1.59 -2.63
CA VAL A 22 -1.16 0.74 -1.61
C VAL A 22 -0.32 -0.31 -2.30
N LEU A 23 0.91 -0.48 -1.84
CA LEU A 23 1.82 -1.53 -2.28
C LEU A 23 2.03 -2.54 -1.15
N ILE A 24 1.79 -3.81 -1.43
CA ILE A 24 2.09 -4.91 -0.52
C ILE A 24 3.30 -5.66 -1.06
N LEU A 25 4.31 -5.84 -0.22
CA LEU A 25 5.53 -6.58 -0.51
C LEU A 25 5.64 -7.77 0.44
N ASP A 26 5.98 -8.94 -0.08
CA ASP A 26 6.46 -10.06 0.74
C ASP A 26 7.98 -9.90 0.94
N VAL A 27 8.39 -9.63 2.17
CA VAL A 27 9.79 -9.48 2.56
C VAL A 27 10.13 -10.57 3.55
N LEU A 28 10.89 -11.58 3.11
CA LEU A 28 11.34 -12.70 3.94
C LEU A 28 10.19 -13.46 4.66
N GLY A 29 8.99 -13.51 4.05
CA GLY A 29 7.82 -14.17 4.62
C GLY A 29 6.93 -13.26 5.47
N GLU A 30 7.29 -11.98 5.62
CA GLU A 30 6.46 -10.95 6.26
C GLU A 30 5.82 -10.04 5.21
N HIS A 31 4.51 -9.83 5.33
CA HIS A 31 3.77 -8.90 4.47
C HIS A 31 3.94 -7.47 4.97
N ARG A 32 4.63 -6.65 4.19
CA ARG A 32 4.76 -5.21 4.43
C ARG A 32 3.83 -4.43 3.54
N VAL A 33 3.10 -3.50 4.14
CA VAL A 33 2.12 -2.66 3.45
C VAL A 33 2.61 -1.22 3.46
N PHE A 34 2.74 -0.66 2.26
CA PHE A 34 3.20 0.71 2.04
C PHE A 34 2.09 1.55 1.41
N LEU A 35 1.89 2.75 1.94
CA LEU A 35 1.18 3.82 1.26
C LEU A 35 2.13 4.43 0.23
N VAL A 36 1.72 4.48 -1.03
CA VAL A 36 2.60 4.90 -2.13
C VAL A 36 1.90 5.92 -3.03
N ASN A 37 2.68 6.85 -3.57
CA ASN A 37 2.17 7.78 -4.59
C ASN A 37 2.36 7.19 -5.99
N ASP A 38 3.58 6.78 -6.32
CA ASP A 38 3.90 6.19 -7.62
C ASP A 38 4.86 5.01 -7.48
N VAL A 39 4.57 3.98 -8.26
CA VAL A 39 5.35 2.75 -8.35
C VAL A 39 5.83 2.62 -9.80
N HIS A 40 7.14 2.56 -9.99
CA HIS A 40 7.77 2.30 -11.28
C HIS A 40 8.15 0.84 -11.34
N LEU A 41 7.44 0.08 -12.16
CA LEU A 41 7.73 -1.33 -12.36
C LEU A 41 8.92 -1.51 -13.31
N LYS A 42 9.59 -2.65 -13.16
CA LYS A 42 10.71 -3.06 -13.99
C LYS A 42 10.22 -3.18 -15.43
N THR A 43 10.84 -2.40 -16.31
CA THR A 43 10.65 -2.45 -17.75
C THR A 43 11.99 -2.68 -18.44
N ARG A 44 12.02 -2.72 -19.77
CA ARG A 44 13.29 -2.78 -20.50
C ARG A 44 14.19 -1.56 -20.22
N GLU A 45 13.58 -0.42 -19.92
CA GLU A 45 14.26 0.84 -19.62
C GLU A 45 14.55 1.02 -18.12
N CYS A 46 13.66 0.50 -17.25
CA CYS A 46 13.84 0.53 -15.79
C CYS A 46 14.23 -0.86 -15.26
N ARG A 47 15.49 -1.06 -14.86
CA ARG A 47 16.02 -2.39 -14.51
C ARG A 47 15.50 -2.96 -13.17
N PHE A 48 14.88 -2.14 -12.34
CA PHE A 48 14.42 -2.50 -11.00
C PHE A 48 12.99 -1.96 -10.77
N ASN A 49 12.25 -2.58 -9.85
CA ASN A 49 11.02 -1.95 -9.36
C ASN A 49 11.43 -0.86 -8.37
N GLU A 50 10.85 0.32 -8.48
CA GLU A 50 11.17 1.47 -7.64
C GLU A 50 9.91 2.13 -7.11
N VAL A 51 9.94 2.52 -5.85
CA VAL A 51 8.88 3.31 -5.21
C VAL A 51 9.49 4.61 -4.71
N ARG A 52 8.73 5.70 -4.85
CA ARG A 52 9.09 7.00 -4.30
C ARG A 52 8.13 7.37 -3.17
N ASP A 53 8.69 7.95 -2.12
CA ASP A 53 7.95 8.47 -0.95
C ASP A 53 7.00 7.46 -0.32
N ALA A 54 7.41 6.19 -0.23
CA ALA A 54 6.64 5.14 0.42
C ALA A 54 6.57 5.40 1.92
N GLN A 55 5.41 5.17 2.53
CA GLN A 55 5.24 5.19 3.98
C GLN A 55 4.81 3.81 4.46
N ASP A 56 5.56 3.21 5.38
CA ASP A 56 5.23 1.89 5.95
C ASP A 56 4.00 2.03 6.87
N ILE A 57 2.87 1.48 6.43
CA ILE A 57 1.59 1.47 7.15
C ILE A 57 1.25 0.06 7.66
N THR A 58 2.22 -0.86 7.71
CA THR A 58 1.99 -2.25 8.11
C THR A 58 1.35 -2.34 9.49
N THR A 59 1.89 -1.61 10.47
CA THR A 59 1.34 -1.55 11.84
C THR A 59 -0.05 -0.96 11.89
N LEU A 60 -0.33 0.05 11.06
CA LEU A 60 -1.63 0.66 10.92
C LEU A 60 -2.63 -0.37 10.39
N VAL A 61 -2.33 -1.08 9.31
CA VAL A 61 -3.21 -2.12 8.74
C VAL A 61 -3.44 -3.29 9.70
N LEU A 62 -2.41 -3.73 10.43
CA LEU A 62 -2.54 -4.82 11.42
C LEU A 62 -3.38 -4.41 12.64
N ASN A 63 -3.20 -3.20 13.17
CA ASN A 63 -3.96 -2.71 14.32
C ASN A 63 -5.42 -2.38 14.00
N ILE A 64 -5.71 -2.15 12.71
CA ILE A 64 -6.97 -1.59 12.27
C ILE A 64 -8.12 -2.61 12.32
N GLY A 65 -7.88 -3.90 12.05
CA GLY A 65 -8.92 -4.92 11.96
C GLY A 65 -10.06 -4.59 10.98
N MET A 66 -11.06 -5.47 10.87
CA MET A 66 -12.20 -5.34 9.92
C MET A 66 -13.06 -4.06 10.11
N ASN A 67 -12.92 -3.34 11.22
CA ASN A 67 -13.85 -2.29 11.64
C ASN A 67 -13.58 -0.89 11.03
N PHE A 68 -12.50 -0.69 10.27
CA PHE A 68 -12.13 0.63 9.73
C PHE A 68 -12.83 1.02 8.42
N ALA A 69 -13.46 0.09 7.71
CA ALA A 69 -14.06 0.39 6.41
C ALA A 69 -15.20 1.44 6.51
N ASN A 70 -15.74 1.70 7.71
CA ASN A 70 -16.87 2.61 7.90
C ASN A 70 -16.52 4.00 8.48
N GLY A 71 -15.24 4.36 8.60
CA GLY A 71 -14.85 5.67 9.14
C GLY A 71 -13.49 6.22 8.73
N MET A 72 -12.68 5.44 7.99
CA MET A 72 -11.39 5.93 7.50
C MET A 72 -11.59 6.80 6.25
N THR A 73 -11.51 8.11 6.43
CA THR A 73 -11.45 9.08 5.34
C THR A 73 -10.01 9.35 4.95
N HIS A 74 -9.82 9.94 3.76
CA HIS A 74 -8.51 10.40 3.31
C HIS A 74 -7.81 11.30 4.35
N GLN A 75 -8.56 12.21 4.98
CA GLN A 75 -8.01 13.12 5.99
C GLN A 75 -7.47 12.37 7.21
N VAL A 76 -8.24 11.44 7.77
CA VAL A 76 -7.81 10.64 8.94
C VAL A 76 -6.58 9.79 8.61
N LEU A 77 -6.51 9.26 7.37
CA LEU A 77 -5.33 8.53 6.92
C LEU A 77 -4.11 9.46 6.89
N MET A 78 -4.21 10.64 6.29
CA MET A 78 -3.10 11.60 6.22
C MET A 78 -2.63 12.07 7.60
N GLU A 79 -3.55 12.31 8.54
CA GLU A 79 -3.20 12.67 9.93
C GLU A 79 -2.42 11.54 10.62
N LYS A 80 -2.84 10.28 10.43
CA LYS A 80 -2.17 9.12 11.02
C LYS A 80 -0.84 8.79 10.38
N THR A 81 -0.70 9.03 9.07
CA THR A 81 0.55 8.75 8.34
C THR A 81 1.51 9.95 8.31
N GLN A 82 1.11 11.11 8.83
CA GLN A 82 1.94 12.32 8.82
C GLN A 82 3.29 12.13 9.54
N SER A 83 3.31 11.35 10.62
CA SER A 83 4.51 11.07 11.41
C SER A 83 5.37 9.94 10.83
N ILE A 84 4.88 9.23 9.81
CA ILE A 84 5.59 8.10 9.20
C ILE A 84 6.61 8.65 8.19
N HIS A 85 7.86 8.25 8.36
CA HIS A 85 8.94 8.65 7.44
C HIS A 85 8.66 8.17 6.01
N LYS A 86 8.98 9.02 5.03
CA LYS A 86 8.84 8.71 3.61
C LYS A 86 10.15 8.15 3.09
N GLU A 87 10.10 6.95 2.53
CA GLU A 87 11.26 6.25 2.02
C GLU A 87 11.11 5.94 0.54
N SER A 88 12.15 6.28 -0.22
CA SER A 88 12.26 5.86 -1.62
C SER A 88 13.20 4.66 -1.68
N PHE A 89 12.74 3.56 -2.25
CA PHE A 89 13.53 2.33 -2.30
C PHE A 89 13.28 1.55 -3.58
N LYS A 90 14.24 0.68 -3.89
CA LYS A 90 14.14 -0.28 -5.00
C LYS A 90 13.88 -1.67 -4.43
N PHE A 91 13.07 -2.45 -5.11
CA PHE A 91 12.83 -3.84 -4.75
C PHE A 91 12.96 -4.75 -5.97
N GLY A 92 13.50 -5.94 -5.74
CA GLY A 92 13.72 -6.95 -6.78
C GLY A 92 12.78 -8.14 -6.68
N THR A 93 11.86 -8.14 -5.71
CA THR A 93 10.89 -9.22 -5.57
C THR A 93 9.80 -9.10 -6.64
N ASP A 94 9.43 -10.23 -7.23
CA ASP A 94 8.28 -10.36 -8.12
C ASP A 94 7.00 -10.71 -7.34
N ASP A 95 7.11 -11.02 -6.04
CA ASP A 95 5.96 -11.29 -5.17
C ASP A 95 5.50 -9.99 -4.49
N TYR A 96 4.77 -9.17 -5.25
CA TYR A 96 4.17 -7.93 -4.79
C TYR A 96 2.74 -7.80 -5.28
N MET A 97 1.97 -6.95 -4.60
CA MET A 97 0.64 -6.57 -5.05
C MET A 97 0.47 -5.05 -4.92
N TRP A 98 0.22 -4.41 -6.05
CA TRP A 98 -0.09 -2.98 -6.10
C TRP A 98 -1.58 -2.78 -6.29
N ILE A 99 -2.24 -2.21 -5.29
CA ILE A 99 -3.68 -1.94 -5.29
C ILE A 99 -3.89 -0.45 -5.58
N THR A 100 -4.62 -0.17 -6.65
CA THR A 100 -5.04 1.17 -7.04
C THR A 100 -6.55 1.22 -7.16
N LYS A 101 -7.12 2.41 -6.93
CA LYS A 101 -8.51 2.67 -7.29
C LYS A 101 -8.56 2.98 -8.79
N VAL A 102 -9.42 2.27 -9.51
CA VAL A 102 -9.70 2.52 -10.93
C VAL A 102 -11.12 3.05 -11.04
N ASP A 103 -11.25 4.31 -11.48
CA ASP A 103 -12.54 4.87 -11.87
C ASP A 103 -12.74 4.58 -13.37
N LEU A 104 -13.65 3.66 -13.70
CA LEU A 104 -13.88 3.18 -15.07
C LEU A 104 -14.61 4.19 -15.98
N ASN A 105 -15.02 5.35 -15.46
CA ASN A 105 -15.82 6.35 -16.17
C ASN A 105 -15.10 7.71 -16.23
N ARG A 106 -14.00 7.79 -16.97
CA ARG A 106 -13.31 9.06 -17.25
C ARG A 106 -13.07 9.24 -18.74
#